data_AF-A0A2E3YFA1-F1
#
_entry.id   AF-A0A2E3YFA1-F1
#
_cell.length_a   1.000
_cell.length_b   1.000
_cell.length_c   1.000
_cell.angle_alpha   90.00
_cell.angle_beta   90.00
_cell.angle_gamma   90.00
#
_symmetry.space_group_name_H-M   'P 1'
#
loop_
_entity.id
_entity.type
_entity.pdbx_description
1 polymer ?
#
loop_
_entity_poly.entity_id
_entity_poly.type
_entity_poly.pdbx_seq_one_letter_code
_entity_poly.pdbx_strand_id
1 'polypeptide(L)'
;MTTLSLGDLPTLKATQKTSPPTWAVLERRLIDAIDEAAPVFLEKYTRPGGALIWQEEYPGDGVWADDLYEAFFNWPHYHALGGSDYCGEKSIVEWNAITRQLAVDYGRVTDEFVNDDDWFHNAENYIYFYALGMVDPTIRDNVDRARRFAGYYIGDNADVDNYDPAARIIRSPFSGSRGPLFHARFDDVRYNLEHGHTTLGPDGPDLPENWWEDAPLRQQIHERFDQVVMHSDVVVNLGTVPLAATAFMYTGEERYRRWIVDYVGAWIERTRDNDGILPDNIGPAGEVGERRGGQWWGGHYGWTGLYGHQMMGCALTIAAEAAQLVTGDAAYLDLPRQWLDLLADKAQCGDDGQLLVPHNHTDEGWTNHAPVHAHHPIHLWAASMAKEDWARVERFRNGAEEGWATVSSRGPRAPDDRAWTRWLAGDLPDYPEQILQANYQEVCRRTEAVMADEQDLTKMDVHHWQQVNPVLTEALVHLTTGGPQTVYWGGLAVGRLRYYDAERGRAGLPADVAALVRRLDATSASISLVNLSVRDTRELVIGAGSFGEHRFTSMHESSADSAVPKEISSPWLRITMPPGTEIDLELGTKRYCREPSFAFPWHGEAIPIR
;
A
#
# COMPACT_ATOMS: atom_id res chain seq x y z
N MET A 1 -21.79 -3.60 -27.42
CA MET A 1 -22.26 -2.90 -26.22
C MET A 1 -23.32 -3.76 -25.57
N THR A 2 -22.87 -4.66 -24.71
CA THR A 2 -23.73 -5.59 -23.96
C THR A 2 -23.31 -5.38 -22.52
N THR A 3 -24.14 -4.70 -21.74
CA THR A 3 -24.00 -4.67 -20.29
C THR A 3 -24.03 -6.12 -19.80
N LEU A 4 -22.91 -6.62 -19.28
CA LEU A 4 -22.86 -7.92 -18.62
C LEU A 4 -23.81 -7.86 -17.43
N SER A 5 -24.95 -8.54 -17.53
CA SER A 5 -25.81 -8.79 -16.39
C SER A 5 -25.14 -9.84 -15.51
N LEU A 6 -25.38 -9.82 -14.20
CA LEU A 6 -24.93 -10.92 -13.30
C LEU A 6 -25.42 -12.31 -13.76
N GLY A 7 -26.45 -12.37 -14.62
CA GLY A 7 -26.95 -13.59 -15.24
C GLY A 7 -26.10 -14.14 -16.41
N ASP A 8 -25.22 -13.31 -16.99
CA ASP A 8 -24.37 -13.68 -18.14
C ASP A 8 -22.98 -14.17 -17.71
N LEU A 9 -22.66 -14.04 -16.42
CA LEU A 9 -21.38 -14.49 -15.87
C LEU A 9 -21.28 -16.02 -15.92
N PRO A 10 -20.08 -16.59 -16.14
CA PRO A 10 -19.84 -17.99 -15.85
C PRO A 10 -20.28 -18.29 -14.41
N THR A 11 -21.11 -19.32 -14.25
CA THR A 11 -21.63 -19.74 -12.95
C THR A 11 -21.12 -21.11 -12.55
N LEU A 12 -21.00 -21.31 -11.24
CA LEU A 12 -20.80 -22.60 -10.61
C LEU A 12 -21.61 -22.66 -9.32
N LYS A 13 -22.06 -23.86 -8.94
CA LYS A 13 -22.78 -24.09 -7.70
C LYS A 13 -22.04 -25.12 -6.87
N ALA A 14 -21.68 -24.78 -5.64
CA ALA A 14 -21.09 -25.72 -4.70
C ALA A 14 -22.08 -26.84 -4.38
N THR A 15 -21.60 -28.09 -4.43
CA THR A 15 -22.42 -29.28 -4.16
C THR A 15 -21.88 -30.16 -3.04
N GLN A 16 -20.58 -30.10 -2.78
CA GLN A 16 -19.93 -30.81 -1.69
C GLN A 16 -20.41 -30.25 -0.35
N LYS A 17 -20.78 -31.15 0.56
CA LYS A 17 -21.13 -30.80 1.93
C LYS A 17 -19.85 -30.57 2.72
N THR A 18 -19.81 -29.45 3.44
CA THR A 18 -18.64 -29.12 4.26
C THR A 18 -18.65 -29.88 5.57
N SER A 19 -17.47 -30.32 5.98
CA SER A 19 -17.13 -30.51 7.38
C SER A 19 -16.28 -29.30 7.77
N PRO A 20 -16.87 -28.24 8.35
CA PRO A 20 -16.26 -26.91 8.39
C PRO A 20 -14.80 -26.97 8.85
N PRO A 21 -13.83 -26.60 8.01
CA PRO A 21 -12.44 -26.60 8.43
C PRO A 21 -12.21 -25.48 9.44
N THR A 22 -11.28 -25.70 10.37
CA THR A 22 -11.00 -24.77 11.48
C THR A 22 -10.68 -23.37 10.97
N TRP A 23 -9.87 -23.23 9.92
CA TRP A 23 -9.53 -21.93 9.33
C TRP A 23 -10.78 -21.15 8.89
N ALA A 24 -11.79 -21.79 8.32
CA ALA A 24 -12.99 -21.10 7.84
C ALA A 24 -13.80 -20.51 9.00
N VAL A 25 -13.90 -21.28 10.09
CA VAL A 25 -14.57 -20.82 11.33
C VAL A 25 -13.79 -19.68 11.98
N LEU A 26 -12.46 -19.79 12.03
CA LEU A 26 -11.59 -18.74 12.58
C LEU A 26 -11.61 -17.46 11.75
N GLU A 27 -11.65 -17.56 10.42
CA GLU A 27 -11.72 -16.41 9.50
C GLU A 27 -13.00 -15.60 9.73
N ARG A 28 -14.15 -16.27 9.81
CA ARG A 28 -15.41 -15.60 10.14
C ARG A 28 -15.41 -15.05 11.55
N ARG A 29 -14.85 -15.77 12.53
CA ARG A 29 -14.77 -15.26 13.91
C ARG A 29 -13.84 -14.06 14.04
N LEU A 30 -12.76 -13.98 13.24
CA LEU A 30 -11.89 -12.81 13.18
C LEU A 30 -12.63 -11.59 12.65
N ILE A 31 -13.39 -11.74 11.54
CA ILE A 31 -14.23 -10.67 11.00
C ILE A 31 -15.24 -10.21 12.07
N ASP A 32 -15.94 -11.13 12.72
CA ASP A 32 -16.91 -10.78 13.76
C ASP A 32 -16.24 -10.03 14.93
N ALA A 33 -15.04 -10.44 15.35
CA ALA A 33 -14.31 -9.76 16.42
C ALA A 33 -13.85 -8.35 16.04
N ILE A 34 -13.41 -8.15 14.79
CA ILE A 34 -13.05 -6.81 14.29
C ILE A 34 -14.30 -5.94 14.22
N ASP A 35 -15.43 -6.48 13.74
CA ASP A 35 -16.70 -5.75 13.68
C ASP A 35 -17.26 -5.40 15.08
N GLU A 36 -17.01 -6.24 16.10
CA GLU A 36 -17.31 -5.95 17.51
C GLU A 36 -16.37 -4.84 18.06
N ALA A 37 -15.10 -4.81 17.66
CA ALA A 37 -14.08 -3.92 18.19
C ALA A 37 -14.06 -2.51 17.55
N ALA A 38 -14.36 -2.40 16.25
CA ALA A 38 -14.25 -1.14 15.52
C ALA A 38 -15.14 -0.02 16.11
N PRO A 39 -16.41 -0.26 16.50
CA PRO A 39 -17.22 0.76 17.17
C PRO A 39 -16.63 1.24 18.49
N VAL A 40 -16.01 0.34 19.27
CA VAL A 40 -15.39 0.69 20.56
C VAL A 40 -14.25 1.69 20.37
N PHE A 41 -13.41 1.48 19.35
CA PHE A 41 -12.34 2.40 18.99
C PHE A 41 -12.87 3.77 18.55
N LEU A 42 -13.84 3.78 17.62
CA LEU A 42 -14.37 5.03 17.09
C LEU A 42 -15.10 5.85 18.16
N GLU A 43 -15.94 5.21 18.98
CA GLU A 43 -16.66 5.88 20.08
C GLU A 43 -15.71 6.45 21.15
N LYS A 44 -14.56 5.80 21.37
CA LYS A 44 -13.55 6.25 22.33
C LYS A 44 -12.82 7.51 21.87
N TYR A 45 -12.41 7.56 20.60
CA TYR A 45 -11.44 8.54 20.12
C TYR A 45 -12.02 9.65 19.26
N THR A 46 -13.31 9.62 18.92
CA THR A 46 -13.93 10.63 18.04
C THR A 46 -15.02 11.43 18.74
N ARG A 47 -15.19 12.68 18.32
CA ARG A 47 -16.33 13.54 18.67
C ARG A 47 -17.55 13.16 17.84
N PRO A 48 -18.77 13.57 18.26
CA PRO A 48 -19.92 13.57 17.36
C PRO A 48 -19.59 14.33 16.07
N GLY A 49 -19.54 13.62 14.93
CA GLY A 49 -19.13 14.17 13.63
C GLY A 49 -17.81 13.61 13.06
N GLY A 50 -17.12 12.73 13.79
CA GLY A 50 -15.94 11.98 13.33
C GLY A 50 -14.59 12.69 13.52
N ALA A 51 -14.58 13.93 14.04
CA ALA A 51 -13.30 14.58 14.34
C ALA A 51 -12.59 13.84 15.47
N LEU A 52 -11.29 13.60 15.35
CA LEU A 52 -10.49 12.98 16.40
C LEU A 52 -10.44 13.90 17.62
N ILE A 53 -10.60 13.32 18.80
CA ILE A 53 -10.41 14.03 20.07
C ILE A 53 -8.89 14.20 20.26
N TRP A 54 -8.40 15.39 19.94
CA TRP A 54 -6.98 15.74 20.04
C TRP A 54 -6.80 17.22 20.43
N GLN A 55 -5.56 17.72 20.29
CA GLN A 55 -5.14 19.08 20.64
C GLN A 55 -5.98 20.15 19.93
N GLU A 56 -6.23 21.28 20.63
CA GLU A 56 -6.99 22.41 20.07
C GLU A 56 -6.17 23.19 19.03
N GLU A 57 -4.87 23.31 19.25
CA GLU A 57 -3.92 23.94 18.32
C GLU A 57 -3.02 22.86 17.71
N TYR A 58 -2.62 23.05 16.46
CA TYR A 58 -1.65 22.17 15.83
C TYR A 58 -0.29 22.35 16.52
N PRO A 59 0.41 21.28 16.94
CA PRO A 59 1.62 21.37 17.76
C PRO A 59 2.82 22.04 17.07
N GLY A 60 2.72 22.36 15.78
CA GLY A 60 3.72 23.08 15.01
C GLY A 60 4.23 22.28 13.82
N ASP A 61 5.31 22.76 13.22
CA ASP A 61 6.04 22.07 12.17
C ASP A 61 6.79 20.85 12.77
N GLY A 62 6.92 19.75 12.03
CA GLY A 62 7.46 18.48 12.53
C GLY A 62 6.41 17.52 13.14
N VAL A 63 5.12 17.87 13.07
CA VAL A 63 3.99 16.93 13.13
C VAL A 63 3.29 16.98 11.78
N TRP A 64 2.88 15.81 11.29
CA TRP A 64 2.42 15.64 9.92
C TRP A 64 0.92 15.38 9.86
N ALA A 65 0.31 15.62 8.69
CA ALA A 65 -1.14 15.51 8.53
C ALA A 65 -1.62 14.05 8.45
N ASP A 66 -0.73 13.13 8.05
CA ASP A 66 -0.94 11.69 7.94
C ASP A 66 -1.42 11.07 9.23
N ASP A 67 -0.79 11.36 10.36
CA ASP A 67 -1.03 10.66 11.62
C ASP A 67 -2.52 10.60 11.99
N LEU A 68 -3.31 11.62 11.61
CA LEU A 68 -4.76 11.64 11.81
C LEU A 68 -5.49 10.70 10.83
N TYR A 69 -5.12 10.68 9.55
CA TYR A 69 -5.67 9.72 8.58
C TYR A 69 -5.29 8.27 8.90
N GLU A 70 -4.10 8.06 9.48
CA GLU A 70 -3.61 6.75 9.90
C GLU A 70 -4.47 6.11 11.02
N ALA A 71 -5.33 6.86 11.69
CA ALA A 71 -6.26 6.28 12.66
C ALA A 71 -7.26 5.29 12.01
N PHE A 72 -7.57 5.45 10.71
CA PHE A 72 -8.61 4.67 10.02
C PHE A 72 -8.18 4.13 8.63
N PHE A 73 -6.91 4.27 8.25
CA PHE A 73 -6.45 4.03 6.87
C PHE A 73 -6.82 2.67 6.28
N ASN A 74 -6.90 1.62 7.10
CA ASN A 74 -7.15 0.25 6.67
C ASN A 74 -8.62 -0.17 6.72
N TRP A 75 -9.51 0.66 7.27
CA TRP A 75 -10.94 0.37 7.38
C TRP A 75 -11.64 0.17 6.02
N PRO A 76 -11.34 0.96 4.97
CA PRO A 76 -11.96 0.75 3.67
C PRO A 76 -11.53 -0.58 3.04
N HIS A 77 -10.25 -0.94 3.20
CA HIS A 77 -9.74 -2.22 2.70
C HIS A 77 -10.36 -3.40 3.48
N TYR A 78 -10.45 -3.31 4.80
CA TYR A 78 -11.14 -4.30 5.63
C TYR A 78 -12.58 -4.54 5.17
N HIS A 79 -13.34 -3.47 4.92
CA HIS A 79 -14.69 -3.57 4.38
C HIS A 79 -14.72 -4.29 3.00
N ALA A 80 -13.76 -3.99 2.13
CA ALA A 80 -13.62 -4.61 0.81
C ALA A 80 -13.21 -6.10 0.86
N LEU A 81 -12.71 -6.60 2.00
CA LEU A 81 -12.39 -8.01 2.24
C LEU A 81 -13.60 -8.80 2.76
N GLY A 82 -14.63 -8.13 3.28
CA GLY A 82 -15.84 -8.76 3.83
C GLY A 82 -16.25 -8.26 5.22
N GLY A 83 -15.57 -7.23 5.74
CA GLY A 83 -15.96 -6.55 6.98
C GLY A 83 -17.34 -5.88 6.90
N SER A 84 -17.85 -5.40 8.03
CA SER A 84 -19.20 -4.82 8.13
C SER A 84 -19.44 -3.58 7.25
N ASP A 85 -20.71 -3.33 6.93
CA ASP A 85 -21.16 -2.07 6.32
C ASP A 85 -20.89 -0.87 7.23
N TYR A 86 -20.86 -1.07 8.55
CA TYR A 86 -20.46 -0.05 9.51
C TYR A 86 -19.05 0.48 9.21
N CYS A 87 -18.04 -0.40 9.08
CA CYS A 87 -16.69 0.03 8.75
C CYS A 87 -16.62 0.70 7.37
N GLY A 88 -17.40 0.25 6.39
CA GLY A 88 -17.48 0.88 5.07
C GLY A 88 -18.06 2.29 5.11
N GLU A 89 -19.18 2.48 5.81
CA GLU A 89 -19.79 3.79 6.01
C GLU A 89 -18.84 4.73 6.76
N LYS A 90 -18.24 4.24 7.86
CA LYS A 90 -17.31 5.01 8.68
C LYS A 90 -16.03 5.38 7.94
N SER A 91 -15.55 4.55 7.03
CA SER A 91 -14.43 4.92 6.15
C SER A 91 -14.69 6.20 5.36
N ILE A 92 -15.93 6.44 4.91
CA ILE A 92 -16.28 7.69 4.21
C ILE A 92 -16.44 8.84 5.21
N VAL A 93 -17.10 8.59 6.34
CA VAL A 93 -17.35 9.63 7.36
C VAL A 93 -16.05 10.15 7.96
N GLU A 94 -15.16 9.25 8.40
CA GLU A 94 -13.92 9.60 9.08
C GLU A 94 -12.93 10.25 8.12
N TRP A 95 -12.80 9.79 6.87
CA TRP A 95 -12.02 10.50 5.85
C TRP A 95 -12.45 11.97 5.76
N ASN A 96 -13.74 12.21 5.56
CA ASN A 96 -14.27 13.58 5.45
C ASN A 96 -14.12 14.38 6.76
N ALA A 97 -14.21 13.74 7.92
CA ALA A 97 -14.09 14.41 9.21
C ALA A 97 -12.66 14.85 9.50
N ILE A 98 -11.69 13.97 9.26
CA ILE A 98 -10.26 14.23 9.40
C ILE A 98 -9.82 15.31 8.40
N THR A 99 -10.24 15.20 7.13
CA THR A 99 -9.96 16.25 6.13
C THR A 99 -10.50 17.61 6.56
N ARG A 100 -11.73 17.68 7.11
CA ARG A 100 -12.28 18.93 7.64
C ARG A 100 -11.50 19.45 8.84
N GLN A 101 -11.13 18.58 9.78
CA GLN A 101 -10.34 18.95 10.95
C GLN A 101 -8.99 19.53 10.54
N LEU A 102 -8.26 18.85 9.64
CA LEU A 102 -6.99 19.34 9.11
C LEU A 102 -7.12 20.67 8.34
N ALA A 103 -8.22 20.88 7.62
CA ALA A 103 -8.46 22.10 6.86
C ALA A 103 -8.89 23.28 7.74
N VAL A 104 -9.84 23.07 8.66
CA VAL A 104 -10.49 24.14 9.43
C VAL A 104 -9.74 24.44 10.73
N ASP A 105 -9.37 23.41 11.48
CA ASP A 105 -8.80 23.58 12.82
C ASP A 105 -7.29 23.83 12.71
N TYR A 106 -6.61 23.19 11.74
CA TYR A 106 -5.16 23.22 11.63
C TYR A 106 -4.60 23.93 10.38
N GLY A 107 -5.43 24.19 9.37
CA GLY A 107 -4.99 24.88 8.13
C GLY A 107 -3.93 24.13 7.32
N ARG A 108 -3.79 22.82 7.51
CA ARG A 108 -2.76 21.96 6.88
C ARG A 108 -3.19 21.38 5.53
N VAL A 109 -4.47 21.51 5.19
CA VAL A 109 -5.09 20.98 3.98
C VAL A 109 -5.81 22.07 3.21
N THR A 110 -5.55 22.16 1.90
CA THR A 110 -6.26 23.01 0.93
C THR A 110 -6.89 22.13 -0.13
N ASP A 111 -8.17 22.38 -0.46
CA ASP A 111 -8.94 21.58 -1.43
C ASP A 111 -8.87 20.06 -1.18
N GLU A 112 -8.91 19.68 0.10
CA GLU A 112 -8.86 18.31 0.61
C GLU A 112 -7.52 17.57 0.41
N PHE A 113 -6.46 18.27 -0.01
CA PHE A 113 -5.11 17.71 -0.14
C PHE A 113 -4.10 18.49 0.73
N VAL A 114 -3.14 17.78 1.31
CA VAL A 114 -2.10 18.37 2.18
C VAL A 114 -1.31 19.46 1.45
N ASN A 115 -0.98 20.55 2.16
CA ASN A 115 -0.44 21.76 1.54
C ASN A 115 0.92 21.55 0.86
N ASP A 116 1.91 21.03 1.59
CA ASP A 116 3.33 21.04 1.19
C ASP A 116 4.22 20.17 2.09
N ASP A 117 3.75 18.99 2.51
CA ASP A 117 4.56 18.03 3.31
C ASP A 117 5.39 17.11 2.43
N ASP A 118 6.35 16.38 3.02
CA ASP A 118 7.17 15.46 2.24
C ASP A 118 6.37 14.26 1.72
N TRP A 119 6.87 13.68 0.63
CA TRP A 119 6.18 12.61 -0.05
C TRP A 119 6.13 11.28 0.69
N PHE A 120 7.01 11.09 1.67
CA PHE A 120 6.96 9.92 2.52
C PHE A 120 5.71 9.96 3.42
N HIS A 121 5.49 11.06 4.14
CA HIS A 121 4.28 11.23 4.98
C HIS A 121 3.02 11.42 4.14
N ASN A 122 3.08 12.13 3.00
CA ASN A 122 1.95 12.19 2.06
C ASN A 122 1.52 10.78 1.61
N ALA A 123 2.46 9.88 1.33
CA ALA A 123 2.11 8.53 0.90
C ALA A 123 1.35 7.75 1.99
N GLU A 124 1.67 7.94 3.27
CA GLU A 124 0.96 7.33 4.42
C GLU A 124 -0.50 7.80 4.51
N ASN A 125 -0.78 9.08 4.21
CA ASN A 125 -2.16 9.60 4.15
C ASN A 125 -3.03 8.82 3.14
N TYR A 126 -2.51 8.65 1.92
CA TYR A 126 -3.35 8.34 0.77
C TYR A 126 -3.58 6.85 0.54
N ILE A 127 -2.93 5.95 1.27
CA ILE A 127 -3.36 4.54 1.31
C ILE A 127 -4.83 4.42 1.72
N TYR A 128 -5.30 5.28 2.61
CA TYR A 128 -6.70 5.41 2.98
C TYR A 128 -7.53 5.79 1.74
N PHE A 129 -7.14 6.88 1.08
CA PHE A 129 -7.83 7.39 -0.11
C PHE A 129 -7.98 6.32 -1.21
N TYR A 130 -6.91 5.59 -1.51
CA TYR A 130 -6.91 4.55 -2.55
C TYR A 130 -7.94 3.46 -2.26
N ALA A 131 -8.08 3.08 -0.99
CA ALA A 131 -9.00 2.02 -0.57
C ALA A 131 -10.48 2.47 -0.58
N LEU A 132 -10.79 3.79 -0.60
CA LEU A 132 -12.18 4.28 -0.68
C LEU A 132 -12.90 3.81 -1.95
N GLY A 133 -12.19 3.71 -3.07
CA GLY A 133 -12.75 3.17 -4.31
C GLY A 133 -13.08 1.68 -4.25
N MET A 134 -12.49 0.96 -3.29
CA MET A 134 -12.82 -0.43 -3.04
C MET A 134 -14.11 -0.60 -2.21
N VAL A 135 -14.52 0.44 -1.47
CA VAL A 135 -15.78 0.45 -0.70
C VAL A 135 -16.96 0.74 -1.61
N ASP A 136 -16.96 1.91 -2.25
CA ASP A 136 -17.98 2.32 -3.20
C ASP A 136 -17.37 3.27 -4.25
N PRO A 137 -17.14 2.78 -5.48
CA PRO A 137 -16.53 3.58 -6.52
C PRO A 137 -17.52 4.58 -7.14
N THR A 138 -18.81 4.51 -6.79
CA THR A 138 -19.86 5.37 -7.36
C THR A 138 -19.93 6.74 -6.71
N ILE A 139 -19.23 6.96 -5.60
CA ILE A 139 -19.20 8.24 -4.88
C ILE A 139 -18.49 9.31 -5.73
N ARG A 140 -19.24 10.30 -6.22
CA ARG A 140 -18.72 11.41 -7.03
C ARG A 140 -17.53 12.11 -6.41
N ASP A 141 -17.60 12.42 -5.12
CA ASP A 141 -16.54 13.13 -4.41
C ASP A 141 -15.20 12.40 -4.50
N ASN A 142 -15.19 11.06 -4.49
CA ASN A 142 -13.95 10.29 -4.60
C ASN A 142 -13.36 10.33 -6.02
N VAL A 143 -14.21 10.38 -7.05
CA VAL A 143 -13.76 10.58 -8.43
C VAL A 143 -13.17 11.98 -8.61
N ASP A 144 -13.85 13.00 -8.07
CA ASP A 144 -13.42 14.38 -8.16
C ASP A 144 -12.13 14.62 -7.36
N ARG A 145 -11.98 13.98 -6.18
CA ARG A 145 -10.70 13.88 -5.45
C ARG A 145 -9.62 13.24 -6.30
N ALA A 146 -9.88 12.08 -6.91
CA ALA A 146 -8.88 11.37 -7.69
C ALA A 146 -8.35 12.24 -8.84
N ARG A 147 -9.25 12.93 -9.56
CA ARG A 147 -8.85 13.89 -10.61
C ARG A 147 -8.05 15.05 -10.05
N ARG A 148 -8.50 15.66 -8.96
CA ARG A 148 -7.86 16.83 -8.36
C ARG A 148 -6.47 16.50 -7.79
N PHE A 149 -6.36 15.40 -7.05
CA PHE A 149 -5.13 14.98 -6.40
C PHE A 149 -4.06 14.59 -7.43
N ALA A 150 -4.44 13.83 -8.46
CA ALA A 150 -3.54 13.59 -9.58
C ALA A 150 -3.20 14.90 -10.32
N GLY A 151 -4.16 15.81 -10.46
CA GLY A 151 -3.99 17.10 -11.13
C GLY A 151 -2.87 17.98 -10.56
N TYR A 152 -2.58 17.85 -9.25
CA TYR A 152 -1.45 18.53 -8.62
C TYR A 152 -0.07 18.04 -9.08
N TYR A 153 0.02 16.87 -9.71
CA TYR A 153 1.30 16.23 -10.06
C TYR A 153 1.45 15.91 -11.54
N ILE A 154 0.37 15.95 -12.32
CA ILE A 154 0.42 15.63 -13.76
C ILE A 154 0.42 16.87 -14.67
N GLY A 155 0.46 18.07 -14.09
CA GLY A 155 0.45 19.33 -14.84
C GLY A 155 -0.94 19.81 -15.29
N ASP A 156 -2.02 19.25 -14.74
CA ASP A 156 -3.40 19.66 -15.05
C ASP A 156 -3.86 20.88 -14.24
N ASN A 157 -3.18 21.19 -13.12
CA ASN A 157 -3.45 22.37 -12.31
C ASN A 157 -2.43 23.47 -12.61
N ALA A 158 -2.85 24.55 -13.28
CA ALA A 158 -1.99 25.67 -13.65
C ALA A 158 -1.54 26.54 -12.47
N ASP A 159 -2.23 26.46 -11.33
CA ASP A 159 -1.92 27.23 -10.12
C ASP A 159 -0.92 26.50 -9.21
N VAL A 160 -0.61 25.23 -9.51
CA VAL A 160 0.25 24.36 -8.69
C VAL A 160 1.35 23.76 -9.55
N ASP A 161 2.58 24.19 -9.30
CA ASP A 161 3.75 23.87 -10.13
C ASP A 161 4.62 22.80 -9.46
N ASN A 162 4.04 21.67 -9.03
CA ASN A 162 4.79 20.58 -8.37
C ASN A 162 5.63 19.77 -9.35
N TYR A 163 5.21 19.67 -10.61
CA TYR A 163 5.79 18.79 -11.62
C TYR A 163 6.31 19.59 -12.81
N ASP A 164 7.58 19.37 -13.17
CA ASP A 164 8.18 19.90 -14.39
C ASP A 164 8.13 18.83 -15.49
N PRO A 165 7.31 19.00 -16.54
CA PRO A 165 7.19 18.03 -17.63
C PRO A 165 8.39 18.03 -18.58
N ALA A 166 9.21 19.08 -18.62
CA ALA A 166 10.39 19.13 -19.48
C ALA A 166 11.54 18.32 -18.86
N ALA A 167 11.76 18.50 -17.56
CA ALA A 167 12.76 17.74 -16.81
C ALA A 167 12.23 16.37 -16.33
N ARG A 168 10.90 16.15 -16.36
CA ARG A 168 10.22 14.94 -15.84
C ARG A 168 10.58 14.70 -14.38
N ILE A 169 10.34 15.72 -13.55
CA ILE A 169 10.66 15.70 -12.12
C ILE A 169 9.53 16.28 -11.28
N ILE A 170 9.41 15.80 -10.06
CA ILE A 170 8.73 16.52 -8.99
C ILE A 170 9.75 17.45 -8.35
N ARG A 171 9.39 18.73 -8.24
CA ARG A 171 10.37 19.82 -8.11
C ARG A 171 10.93 20.00 -6.71
N SER A 172 10.32 19.38 -5.71
CA SER A 172 10.77 19.38 -4.31
C SER A 172 10.35 18.07 -3.61
N PRO A 173 11.11 17.59 -2.61
CA PRO A 173 10.65 16.54 -1.71
C PRO A 173 9.37 16.91 -0.95
N PHE A 174 9.18 18.21 -0.66
CA PHE A 174 8.02 18.75 0.04
C PHE A 174 7.10 19.44 -0.96
N SER A 175 5.90 18.89 -1.16
CA SER A 175 4.96 19.41 -2.16
C SER A 175 3.52 19.02 -1.86
N GLY A 176 2.58 19.75 -2.44
CA GLY A 176 1.17 19.50 -2.23
C GLY A 176 0.25 20.47 -2.94
N SER A 177 -0.93 20.71 -2.36
CA SER A 177 -1.94 21.60 -2.94
C SER A 177 -1.52 23.06 -3.04
N ARG A 178 -0.46 23.48 -2.32
CA ARG A 178 0.08 24.85 -2.37
C ARG A 178 1.34 24.97 -3.24
N GLY A 179 1.73 23.90 -3.93
CA GLY A 179 2.94 23.88 -4.75
C GLY A 179 4.15 23.27 -4.04
N PRO A 180 5.30 23.24 -4.72
CA PRO A 180 6.54 22.74 -4.14
C PRO A 180 7.10 23.74 -3.14
N LEU A 181 7.53 23.24 -1.98
CA LEU A 181 8.24 24.06 -1.00
C LEU A 181 9.71 24.15 -1.41
N PHE A 182 10.18 25.35 -1.76
CA PHE A 182 11.60 25.58 -2.10
C PHE A 182 12.42 26.17 -0.95
N HIS A 183 11.74 26.74 0.04
CA HIS A 183 12.34 27.27 1.25
C HIS A 183 11.75 26.51 2.43
N ALA A 184 12.54 25.64 3.04
CA ALA A 184 12.07 24.77 4.11
C ALA A 184 11.63 25.57 5.33
N ARG A 185 10.73 25.00 6.13
CA ARG A 185 10.46 25.53 7.47
C ARG A 185 11.67 25.21 8.34
N PHE A 186 12.06 26.10 9.25
CA PHE A 186 13.29 25.90 10.01
C PHE A 186 13.26 24.61 10.84
N ASP A 187 12.11 24.28 11.41
CA ASP A 187 11.95 23.05 12.18
C ASP A 187 12.10 21.80 11.31
N ASP A 188 11.69 21.85 10.03
CA ASP A 188 11.94 20.78 9.06
C ASP A 188 13.45 20.62 8.78
N VAL A 189 14.17 21.73 8.57
CA VAL A 189 15.64 21.71 8.39
C VAL A 189 16.31 21.06 9.60
N ARG A 190 15.92 21.50 10.79
CA ARG A 190 16.49 21.00 12.04
C ARG A 190 16.19 19.53 12.24
N TYR A 191 14.92 19.14 12.14
CA TYR A 191 14.45 17.77 12.32
C TYR A 191 15.20 16.82 11.39
N ASN A 192 15.26 17.14 10.09
CA ASN A 192 15.84 16.27 9.09
C ASN A 192 17.37 16.11 9.22
N LEU A 193 18.07 17.15 9.69
CA LEU A 193 19.51 17.07 9.93
C LEU A 193 19.84 16.37 11.26
N GLU A 194 19.11 16.67 12.34
CA GLU A 194 19.32 16.02 13.65
C GLU A 194 19.02 14.52 13.61
N HIS A 195 18.00 14.10 12.86
CA HIS A 195 17.61 12.69 12.73
C HIS A 195 18.28 11.99 11.55
N GLY A 196 19.18 12.67 10.84
CA GLY A 196 19.94 12.08 9.73
C GLY A 196 19.06 11.56 8.60
N HIS A 197 18.03 12.32 8.19
CA HIS A 197 17.17 12.00 7.06
C HIS A 197 17.72 12.52 5.73
N THR A 198 18.69 13.45 5.77
CA THR A 198 19.34 14.03 4.59
C THR A 198 20.73 14.54 4.95
N THR A 199 21.52 14.93 3.95
CA THR A 199 22.84 15.57 4.15
C THR A 199 22.96 16.85 3.32
N LEU A 200 23.87 17.74 3.72
CA LEU A 200 24.13 19.01 3.04
C LEU A 200 25.04 18.90 1.79
N GLY A 201 25.34 17.67 1.37
CA GLY A 201 26.18 17.36 0.23
C GLY A 201 27.65 17.75 0.42
N PRO A 202 28.47 17.69 -0.64
CA PRO A 202 29.85 18.14 -0.61
C PRO A 202 29.94 19.60 -0.17
N ASP A 203 30.99 19.98 0.55
CA ASP A 203 31.22 21.35 1.02
C ASP A 203 30.10 21.91 1.93
N GLY A 204 29.23 21.05 2.47
CA GLY A 204 28.26 21.43 3.50
C GLY A 204 28.97 21.90 4.79
N PRO A 205 28.40 22.87 5.52
CA PRO A 205 28.95 23.28 6.81
C PRO A 205 28.90 22.13 7.84
N ASP A 206 29.85 22.12 8.77
CA ASP A 206 29.82 21.22 9.92
C ASP A 206 28.57 21.49 10.77
N LEU A 207 28.02 20.43 11.37
CA LEU A 207 26.86 20.46 12.26
C LEU A 207 27.32 20.21 13.71
N PRO A 208 27.93 21.18 14.41
CA PRO A 208 28.25 21.03 15.82
C PRO A 208 26.98 20.87 16.66
N GLU A 209 27.12 20.32 17.86
CA GLU A 209 26.03 20.24 18.83
C GLU A 209 25.43 21.65 19.05
N ASN A 210 24.10 21.76 19.01
CA ASN A 210 23.38 23.02 19.16
C ASN A 210 23.67 24.08 18.07
N TRP A 211 24.05 23.67 16.85
CA TRP A 211 24.30 24.59 15.71
C TRP A 211 23.15 25.59 15.45
N TRP A 212 21.92 25.24 15.82
CA TRP A 212 20.73 26.08 15.68
C TRP A 212 20.72 27.31 16.60
N GLU A 213 21.55 27.34 17.64
CA GLU A 213 21.69 28.50 18.54
C GLU A 213 22.59 29.59 17.94
N ASP A 214 23.49 29.24 17.01
CA ASP A 214 24.34 30.17 16.29
C ASP A 214 23.59 30.72 15.07
N ALA A 215 23.10 31.95 15.16
CA ALA A 215 22.26 32.56 14.12
C ALA A 215 22.95 32.64 12.73
N PRO A 216 24.21 33.10 12.60
CA PRO A 216 24.96 33.01 11.34
C PRO A 216 25.08 31.59 10.77
N LEU A 217 25.47 30.61 11.59
CA LEU A 217 25.62 29.23 11.13
C LEU A 217 24.28 28.61 10.73
N ARG A 218 23.23 28.86 11.52
CA ARG A 218 21.86 28.46 11.23
C ARG A 218 21.38 28.97 9.87
N GLN A 219 21.66 30.24 9.56
CA GLN A 219 21.30 30.81 8.26
C GLN A 219 22.07 30.11 7.12
N GLN A 220 23.38 29.90 7.28
CA GLN A 220 24.20 29.20 6.29
C GLN A 220 23.71 27.77 6.03
N ILE A 221 23.37 27.03 7.09
CA ILE A 221 22.83 25.67 7.00
C ILE A 221 21.49 25.65 6.28
N HIS A 222 20.59 26.58 6.60
CA HIS A 222 19.29 26.67 5.94
C HIS A 222 19.44 26.96 4.44
N GLU A 223 20.21 27.99 4.07
CA GLU A 223 20.46 28.32 2.66
C GLU A 223 21.06 27.13 1.89
N ARG A 224 21.95 26.36 2.54
CA ARG A 224 22.50 25.14 1.96
C ARG A 224 21.45 24.04 1.82
N PHE A 225 20.62 23.84 2.84
CA PHE A 225 19.54 22.85 2.83
C PHE A 225 18.56 23.10 1.69
N ASP A 226 18.09 24.34 1.53
CA ASP A 226 17.22 24.72 0.42
C ASP A 226 17.88 24.39 -0.92
N GLN A 227 19.14 24.78 -1.07
CA GLN A 227 19.89 24.57 -2.30
C GLN A 227 19.98 23.10 -2.70
N VAL A 228 20.31 22.20 -1.78
CA VAL A 228 20.66 20.80 -2.12
C VAL A 228 19.56 19.78 -1.85
N VAL A 229 18.60 20.12 -1.00
CA VAL A 229 17.49 19.24 -0.61
C VAL A 229 16.19 19.70 -1.26
N MET A 230 15.77 20.94 -1.02
CA MET A 230 14.43 21.41 -1.41
C MET A 230 14.27 21.64 -2.92
N HIS A 231 15.36 21.90 -3.62
CA HIS A 231 15.38 22.03 -5.07
C HIS A 231 15.78 20.72 -5.76
N SER A 232 15.14 19.61 -5.40
CA SER A 232 15.41 18.31 -6.01
C SER A 232 14.20 17.40 -6.11
N ASP A 233 14.25 16.46 -7.05
CA ASP A 233 13.44 15.25 -7.01
C ASP A 233 14.19 14.16 -6.23
N VAL A 234 13.45 13.34 -5.50
CA VAL A 234 13.97 12.31 -4.60
C VAL A 234 13.14 11.03 -4.76
N VAL A 235 13.71 9.88 -4.42
CA VAL A 235 13.05 8.58 -4.66
C VAL A 235 11.67 8.49 -4.01
N VAL A 236 11.49 9.08 -2.82
CA VAL A 236 10.19 9.05 -2.12
C VAL A 236 9.06 9.75 -2.89
N ASN A 237 9.37 10.67 -3.81
CA ASN A 237 8.37 11.30 -4.69
C ASN A 237 7.74 10.30 -5.67
N LEU A 238 8.30 9.10 -5.86
CA LEU A 238 7.62 8.00 -6.55
C LEU A 238 6.31 7.59 -5.86
N GLY A 239 6.10 7.97 -4.59
CA GLY A 239 4.84 7.84 -3.86
C GLY A 239 3.63 8.52 -4.50
N THR A 240 3.87 9.43 -5.46
CA THR A 240 2.82 10.10 -6.26
C THR A 240 2.17 9.20 -7.30
N VAL A 241 2.86 8.14 -7.74
CA VAL A 241 2.43 7.30 -8.85
C VAL A 241 1.09 6.60 -8.56
N PRO A 242 0.85 6.05 -7.35
CA PRO A 242 -0.46 5.53 -6.96
C PRO A 242 -1.62 6.54 -7.00
N LEU A 243 -1.39 7.85 -6.82
CA LEU A 243 -2.46 8.86 -7.00
C LEU A 243 -2.95 8.89 -8.46
N ALA A 244 -2.02 8.96 -9.41
CA ALA A 244 -2.34 8.96 -10.83
C ALA A 244 -2.98 7.63 -11.24
N ALA A 245 -2.50 6.50 -10.70
CA ALA A 245 -3.08 5.19 -10.96
C ALA A 245 -4.52 5.09 -10.42
N THR A 246 -4.79 5.68 -9.25
CA THR A 246 -6.14 5.77 -8.67
C THR A 246 -7.07 6.57 -9.58
N ALA A 247 -6.63 7.72 -10.09
CA ALA A 247 -7.39 8.51 -11.07
C ALA A 247 -7.63 7.72 -12.37
N PHE A 248 -6.65 6.97 -12.85
CA PHE A 248 -6.80 6.07 -13.99
C PHE A 248 -7.88 5.00 -13.73
N MET A 249 -7.87 4.34 -12.56
CA MET A 249 -8.84 3.28 -12.23
C MET A 249 -10.29 3.78 -12.11
N TYR A 250 -10.49 5.04 -11.73
CA TYR A 250 -11.81 5.66 -11.73
C TYR A 250 -12.30 6.07 -13.13
N THR A 251 -11.39 6.50 -14.00
CA THR A 251 -11.77 7.28 -15.19
C THR A 251 -11.44 6.62 -16.52
N GLY A 252 -10.44 5.73 -16.56
CA GLY A 252 -9.86 5.17 -17.78
C GLY A 252 -9.13 6.20 -18.65
N GLU A 253 -8.90 7.43 -18.16
CA GLU A 253 -8.34 8.51 -18.97
C GLU A 253 -6.84 8.32 -19.20
N GLU A 254 -6.44 8.22 -20.47
CA GLU A 254 -5.08 7.85 -20.88
C GLU A 254 -3.98 8.83 -20.42
N ARG A 255 -4.33 10.08 -20.10
CA ARG A 255 -3.35 11.07 -19.59
C ARG A 255 -2.66 10.60 -18.30
N TYR A 256 -3.38 9.92 -17.41
CA TYR A 256 -2.82 9.41 -16.15
C TYR A 256 -1.80 8.30 -16.43
N ARG A 257 -2.15 7.35 -17.31
CA ARG A 257 -1.24 6.28 -17.75
C ARG A 257 0.03 6.87 -18.38
N ARG A 258 -0.10 7.84 -19.28
CA ARG A 258 1.05 8.48 -19.94
C ARG A 258 1.98 9.16 -18.96
N TRP A 259 1.45 9.89 -17.98
CA TRP A 259 2.28 10.53 -16.97
C TRP A 259 3.02 9.50 -16.11
N ILE A 260 2.36 8.41 -15.70
CA ILE A 260 3.01 7.31 -14.96
C ILE A 260 4.17 6.72 -15.77
N VAL A 261 3.92 6.40 -17.05
CA VAL A 261 4.92 5.85 -17.97
C VAL A 261 6.12 6.79 -18.11
N ASP A 262 5.88 8.09 -18.27
CA ASP A 262 6.92 9.08 -18.46
C ASP A 262 7.75 9.31 -17.18
N TYR A 263 7.08 9.48 -16.04
CA TYR A 263 7.74 9.75 -14.77
C TYR A 263 8.52 8.54 -14.24
N VAL A 264 7.91 7.35 -14.20
CA VAL A 264 8.61 6.11 -13.78
C VAL A 264 9.70 5.75 -14.80
N GLY A 265 9.45 5.96 -16.10
CA GLY A 265 10.43 5.79 -17.16
C GLY A 265 11.68 6.66 -16.94
N ALA A 266 11.51 7.92 -16.54
CA ALA A 266 12.62 8.81 -16.23
C ALA A 266 13.49 8.31 -15.07
N TRP A 267 12.90 7.73 -14.02
CA TRP A 267 13.66 7.11 -12.92
C TRP A 267 14.43 5.86 -13.36
N ILE A 268 13.83 5.03 -14.23
CA ILE A 268 14.50 3.86 -14.82
C ILE A 268 15.68 4.30 -15.71
N GLU A 269 15.48 5.33 -16.55
CA GLU A 269 16.53 5.91 -17.41
C GLU A 269 17.70 6.43 -16.56
N ARG A 270 17.42 7.27 -15.54
CA ARG A 270 18.43 7.82 -14.64
C ARG A 270 19.19 6.73 -13.87
N THR A 271 18.51 5.67 -13.46
CA THR A 271 19.17 4.52 -12.81
C THR A 271 20.16 3.85 -13.76
N ARG A 272 19.79 3.64 -15.02
CA ARG A 272 20.68 3.04 -16.04
C ARG A 272 21.87 3.93 -16.36
N ASP A 273 21.63 5.23 -16.49
CA ASP A 273 22.67 6.22 -16.80
C ASP A 273 23.62 6.45 -15.62
N ASN A 274 23.19 6.13 -14.39
CA ASN A 274 23.98 6.17 -13.17
C ASN A 274 24.56 4.79 -12.80
N ASP A 275 25.14 4.10 -13.79
CA ASP A 275 25.80 2.78 -13.64
C ASP A 275 24.92 1.66 -13.05
N GLY A 276 23.60 1.75 -13.25
CA GLY A 276 22.63 0.81 -12.68
C GLY A 276 22.35 1.03 -11.19
N ILE A 277 22.84 2.13 -10.60
CA ILE A 277 22.60 2.53 -9.22
C ILE A 277 21.49 3.57 -9.20
N LEU A 278 20.45 3.33 -8.40
CA LEU A 278 19.37 4.28 -8.22
C LEU A 278 19.92 5.58 -7.58
N PRO A 279 19.88 6.74 -8.29
CA PRO A 279 20.21 8.02 -7.66
C PRO A 279 19.11 8.40 -6.66
N ASP A 280 19.45 9.19 -5.63
CA ASP A 280 18.47 9.69 -4.66
C ASP A 280 18.29 11.21 -4.68
N ASN A 281 18.94 11.91 -5.62
CA ASN A 281 18.86 13.35 -5.78
C ASN A 281 18.97 13.75 -7.26
N ILE A 282 17.91 14.36 -7.79
CA ILE A 282 17.85 14.88 -9.17
C ILE A 282 17.60 16.39 -9.11
N GLY A 283 18.40 17.18 -9.80
CA GLY A 283 18.24 18.63 -9.81
C GLY A 283 17.16 19.14 -10.78
N PRO A 284 16.91 20.46 -10.78
CA PRO A 284 15.87 21.10 -11.59
C PRO A 284 16.00 20.89 -13.10
N ALA A 285 17.20 20.65 -13.63
CA ALA A 285 17.40 20.34 -15.04
C ALA A 285 17.14 18.85 -15.38
N GLY A 286 16.76 18.03 -14.39
CA GLY A 286 16.63 16.59 -14.53
C GLY A 286 17.96 15.83 -14.42
N GLU A 287 19.05 16.53 -14.06
CA GLU A 287 20.40 15.99 -13.93
C GLU A 287 20.64 15.37 -12.55
N VAL A 288 21.24 14.18 -12.51
CA VAL A 288 21.57 13.48 -11.26
C VAL A 288 22.61 14.27 -10.47
N GLY A 289 22.30 14.57 -9.20
CA GLY A 289 23.21 15.27 -8.30
C GLY A 289 23.58 16.70 -8.70
N GLU A 290 22.80 17.36 -9.58
CA GLU A 290 23.09 18.67 -10.18
C GLU A 290 23.53 19.71 -9.15
N ARG A 291 22.76 19.85 -8.05
CA ARG A 291 23.02 20.84 -7.00
C ARG A 291 24.01 20.35 -5.94
N ARG A 292 24.45 19.10 -6.06
CA ARG A 292 25.37 18.41 -5.14
C ARG A 292 26.72 18.09 -5.82
N GLY A 293 27.05 18.82 -6.88
CA GLY A 293 28.33 18.67 -7.58
C GLY A 293 28.52 17.31 -8.25
N GLY A 294 27.42 16.65 -8.66
CA GLY A 294 27.43 15.31 -9.23
C GLY A 294 27.32 14.18 -8.20
N GLN A 295 27.20 14.48 -6.90
CA GLN A 295 26.92 13.46 -5.89
C GLN A 295 25.48 12.96 -6.02
N TRP A 296 25.32 11.74 -6.53
CA TRP A 296 24.02 11.08 -6.81
C TRP A 296 23.30 10.54 -5.57
N TRP A 297 23.98 10.52 -4.41
CA TRP A 297 23.47 10.03 -3.12
C TRP A 297 23.39 11.15 -2.07
N GLY A 298 22.59 10.95 -1.03
CA GLY A 298 22.48 11.83 0.14
C GLY A 298 21.28 12.78 0.11
N GLY A 299 20.36 12.59 -0.84
CA GLY A 299 19.05 13.24 -0.87
C GLY A 299 18.14 12.84 0.29
N HIS A 300 16.98 13.50 0.36
CA HIS A 300 16.00 13.33 1.42
C HIS A 300 15.42 11.90 1.44
N TYR A 301 15.53 11.23 2.59
CA TYR A 301 15.24 9.80 2.78
C TYR A 301 15.95 8.89 1.75
N GLY A 302 17.15 9.28 1.33
CA GLY A 302 18.00 8.53 0.39
C GLY A 302 19.03 7.62 1.06
N TRP A 303 20.12 7.31 0.36
CA TRP A 303 21.18 6.39 0.77
C TRP A 303 21.94 6.79 2.04
N THR A 304 21.82 8.01 2.54
CA THR A 304 22.39 8.40 3.86
C THR A 304 21.36 8.45 4.96
N GLY A 305 20.07 8.31 4.63
CA GLY A 305 18.97 8.48 5.55
C GLY A 305 18.89 7.32 6.55
N LEU A 306 18.62 7.62 7.82
CA LEU A 306 18.38 6.61 8.87
C LEU A 306 17.30 5.58 8.47
N TYR A 307 16.28 6.00 7.73
CA TYR A 307 15.20 5.16 7.20
C TYR A 307 15.22 5.00 5.68
N GLY A 308 16.26 5.52 5.00
CA GLY A 308 16.23 5.68 3.55
C GLY A 308 16.12 4.36 2.79
N HIS A 309 16.77 3.29 3.26
CA HIS A 309 16.65 1.97 2.63
C HIS A 309 15.19 1.47 2.58
N GLN A 310 14.45 1.62 3.68
CA GLN A 310 13.04 1.24 3.75
C GLN A 310 12.17 2.14 2.86
N MET A 311 12.42 3.45 2.88
CA MET A 311 11.57 4.42 2.17
C MET A 311 11.78 4.41 0.67
N MET A 312 13.02 4.31 0.21
CA MET A 312 13.32 4.05 -1.19
C MET A 312 12.69 2.73 -1.63
N GLY A 313 12.90 1.64 -0.87
CA GLY A 313 12.35 0.34 -1.21
C GLY A 313 10.83 0.36 -1.36
N CYS A 314 10.11 1.04 -0.47
CA CYS A 314 8.66 1.19 -0.54
C CYS A 314 8.24 1.99 -1.77
N ALA A 315 8.82 3.18 -1.97
CA ALA A 315 8.46 4.08 -3.06
C ALA A 315 8.69 3.44 -4.46
N LEU A 316 9.81 2.72 -4.63
CA LEU A 316 10.11 1.96 -5.85
C LEU A 316 9.09 0.83 -6.07
N THR A 317 8.74 0.11 -5.01
CA THR A 317 7.78 -1.00 -5.07
C THR A 317 6.42 -0.50 -5.54
N ILE A 318 5.87 0.52 -4.88
CA ILE A 318 4.52 1.01 -5.19
C ILE A 318 4.43 1.66 -6.58
N ALA A 319 5.49 2.35 -7.02
CA ALA A 319 5.51 2.95 -8.34
C ALA A 319 5.62 1.90 -9.44
N ALA A 320 6.46 0.87 -9.25
CA ALA A 320 6.60 -0.21 -10.21
C ALA A 320 5.32 -1.06 -10.31
N GLU A 321 4.68 -1.38 -9.17
CA GLU A 321 3.40 -2.10 -9.13
C GLU A 321 2.28 -1.28 -9.78
N ALA A 322 2.18 0.01 -9.49
CA ALA A 322 1.19 0.89 -10.11
C ALA A 322 1.41 1.04 -11.62
N ALA A 323 2.66 1.18 -12.07
CA ALA A 323 3.00 1.24 -13.49
C ALA A 323 2.67 -0.08 -14.21
N GLN A 324 3.02 -1.22 -13.63
CA GLN A 324 2.62 -2.53 -14.17
C GLN A 324 1.09 -2.68 -14.19
N LEU A 325 0.39 -2.24 -13.16
CA LEU A 325 -1.07 -2.35 -13.06
C LEU A 325 -1.77 -1.63 -14.22
N VAL A 326 -1.37 -0.38 -14.52
CA VAL A 326 -2.01 0.44 -15.57
C VAL A 326 -1.53 0.12 -16.99
N THR A 327 -0.33 -0.43 -17.16
CA THR A 327 0.21 -0.75 -18.50
C THR A 327 0.09 -2.22 -18.88
N GLY A 328 0.05 -3.09 -17.88
CA GLY A 328 0.24 -4.53 -17.98
C GLY A 328 1.67 -4.98 -18.29
N ASP A 329 2.64 -4.06 -18.31
CA ASP A 329 4.01 -4.35 -18.67
C ASP A 329 4.87 -4.67 -17.43
N ALA A 330 5.41 -5.89 -17.39
CA ALA A 330 6.27 -6.33 -16.30
C ALA A 330 7.69 -5.72 -16.34
N ALA A 331 8.04 -4.97 -17.40
CA ALA A 331 9.32 -4.27 -17.51
C ALA A 331 9.48 -3.16 -16.45
N TYR A 332 8.38 -2.58 -15.94
CA TYR A 332 8.46 -1.60 -14.85
C TYR A 332 8.97 -2.21 -13.54
N LEU A 333 8.82 -3.52 -13.36
CA LEU A 333 9.40 -4.25 -12.23
C LEU A 333 10.94 -4.32 -12.30
N ASP A 334 11.57 -3.91 -13.41
CA ASP A 334 13.02 -3.81 -13.49
C ASP A 334 13.59 -2.74 -12.58
N LEU A 335 12.79 -1.74 -12.18
CA LEU A 335 13.20 -0.72 -11.23
C LEU A 335 13.55 -1.33 -9.85
N PRO A 336 12.63 -2.04 -9.15
CA PRO A 336 12.97 -2.73 -7.91
C PRO A 336 13.96 -3.89 -8.10
N ARG A 337 13.98 -4.57 -9.27
CA ARG A 337 14.99 -5.63 -9.54
C ARG A 337 16.41 -5.08 -9.54
N GLN A 338 16.66 -3.96 -10.24
CA GLN A 338 17.99 -3.35 -10.28
C GLN A 338 18.48 -2.99 -8.88
N TRP A 339 17.61 -2.42 -8.05
CA TRP A 339 17.93 -2.10 -6.66
C TRP A 339 18.24 -3.36 -5.83
N LEU A 340 17.39 -4.38 -5.87
CA LEU A 340 17.61 -5.63 -5.13
C LEU A 340 18.86 -6.38 -5.62
N ASP A 341 19.14 -6.38 -6.92
CA ASP A 341 20.31 -7.02 -7.49
C ASP A 341 21.62 -6.31 -7.08
N LEU A 342 21.62 -4.97 -7.05
CA LEU A 342 22.72 -4.19 -6.50
C LEU A 342 22.96 -4.54 -5.03
N LEU A 343 21.92 -4.53 -4.20
CA LEU A 343 22.01 -4.89 -2.79
C LEU A 343 22.58 -6.30 -2.60
N ALA A 344 22.13 -7.23 -3.43
CA ALA A 344 22.60 -8.61 -3.37
C ALA A 344 24.06 -8.77 -3.85
N ASP A 345 24.52 -7.97 -4.83
CA ASP A 345 25.92 -7.93 -5.27
C ASP A 345 26.85 -7.36 -4.18
N LYS A 346 26.36 -6.40 -3.39
CA LYS A 346 27.10 -5.80 -2.26
C LYS A 346 26.89 -6.53 -0.93
N ALA A 347 26.16 -7.65 -0.95
CA ALA A 347 25.84 -8.36 0.28
C ALA A 347 27.07 -9.03 0.90
N GLN A 348 27.08 -9.08 2.22
CA GLN A 348 28.04 -9.83 3.03
C GLN A 348 27.32 -10.87 3.90
N CYS A 349 28.09 -11.84 4.39
CA CYS A 349 27.59 -12.84 5.32
C CYS A 349 27.81 -12.33 6.75
N GLY A 350 26.74 -12.26 7.55
CA GLY A 350 26.81 -12.00 8.99
C GLY A 350 27.44 -13.17 9.75
N ASP A 351 27.77 -12.93 11.02
CA ASP A 351 28.39 -13.92 11.91
C ASP A 351 27.51 -15.16 12.15
N ASP A 352 26.20 -15.00 12.04
CA ASP A 352 25.16 -16.03 12.15
C ASP A 352 24.83 -16.70 10.80
N GLY A 353 25.48 -16.29 9.71
CA GLY A 353 25.19 -16.76 8.36
C GLY A 353 24.12 -15.97 7.62
N GLN A 354 23.51 -14.95 8.25
CA GLN A 354 22.48 -14.12 7.62
C GLN A 354 23.07 -13.26 6.49
N LEU A 355 22.35 -13.16 5.38
CA LEU A 355 22.73 -12.24 4.31
C LEU A 355 22.44 -10.78 4.72
N LEU A 356 23.48 -9.94 4.79
CA LEU A 356 23.39 -8.52 5.13
C LEU A 356 23.72 -7.68 3.89
N VAL A 357 22.87 -6.70 3.57
CA VAL A 357 23.05 -5.78 2.44
C VAL A 357 23.39 -4.38 2.96
N PRO A 358 24.07 -3.52 2.19
CA PRO A 358 24.31 -2.15 2.65
C PRO A 358 23.00 -1.37 2.74
N HIS A 359 22.75 -0.73 3.88
CA HIS A 359 21.62 0.19 4.03
C HIS A 359 22.04 1.63 3.73
N ASN A 360 23.34 1.93 3.73
CA ASN A 360 23.83 3.27 3.47
C ASN A 360 24.97 3.34 2.44
N HIS A 361 25.06 4.50 1.79
CA HIS A 361 26.20 4.91 0.97
C HIS A 361 26.68 6.29 1.43
N THR A 362 27.96 6.43 1.75
CA THR A 362 28.61 7.69 2.17
C THR A 362 29.88 7.94 1.36
N ASP A 363 30.66 8.96 1.72
CA ASP A 363 31.99 9.19 1.13
C ASP A 363 32.96 8.01 1.38
N GLU A 364 32.69 7.19 2.40
CA GLU A 364 33.46 5.98 2.71
C GLU A 364 32.98 4.75 1.90
N GLY A 365 31.92 4.90 1.11
CA GLY A 365 31.30 3.84 0.30
C GLY A 365 30.10 3.18 0.99
N TRP A 366 29.90 1.89 0.70
CA TRP A 366 28.77 1.09 1.19
C TRP A 366 28.97 0.72 2.67
N THR A 367 28.01 1.10 3.52
CA THR A 367 28.07 0.93 4.98
C THR A 367 26.73 0.48 5.57
N ASN A 368 26.68 0.34 6.90
CA ASN A 368 25.49 -0.06 7.66
C ASN A 368 24.83 -1.34 7.12
N HIS A 369 25.57 -2.45 7.14
CA HIS A 369 25.06 -3.69 6.57
C HIS A 369 24.04 -4.34 7.50
N ALA A 370 22.81 -4.51 7.02
CA ALA A 370 21.69 -5.10 7.75
C ALA A 370 20.82 -5.95 6.80
N PRO A 371 19.90 -6.78 7.32
CA PRO A 371 19.03 -7.59 6.48
C PRO A 371 18.16 -6.71 5.57
N VAL A 372 17.85 -7.18 4.36
CA VAL A 372 16.85 -6.50 3.51
C VAL A 372 15.48 -6.60 4.17
N HIS A 373 14.66 -5.55 4.07
CA HIS A 373 13.28 -5.64 4.48
C HIS A 373 12.52 -6.62 3.55
N ALA A 374 11.94 -7.68 4.12
CA ALA A 374 11.40 -8.81 3.35
C ALA A 374 10.25 -8.43 2.41
N HIS A 375 9.54 -7.35 2.73
CA HIS A 375 8.41 -6.85 1.95
C HIS A 375 8.78 -6.59 0.48
N HIS A 376 9.94 -5.96 0.19
CA HIS A 376 10.31 -5.60 -1.19
C HIS A 376 10.49 -6.80 -2.13
N PRO A 377 11.30 -7.83 -1.80
CA PRO A 377 11.40 -9.01 -2.67
C PRO A 377 10.10 -9.82 -2.73
N ILE A 378 9.29 -9.83 -1.66
CA ILE A 378 8.00 -10.54 -1.65
C ILE A 378 7.00 -9.86 -2.59
N HIS A 379 6.88 -8.54 -2.53
CA HIS A 379 6.03 -7.75 -3.44
C HIS A 379 6.46 -7.92 -4.89
N LEU A 380 7.76 -7.80 -5.17
CA LEU A 380 8.29 -8.04 -6.52
C LEU A 380 7.90 -9.43 -7.04
N TRP A 381 8.07 -10.48 -6.22
CA TRP A 381 7.68 -11.83 -6.61
C TRP A 381 6.17 -11.97 -6.79
N ALA A 382 5.33 -11.43 -5.91
CA ALA A 382 3.88 -11.49 -6.05
C ALA A 382 3.41 -10.78 -7.33
N ALA A 383 3.97 -9.59 -7.59
CA ALA A 383 3.68 -8.78 -8.76
C ALA A 383 4.14 -9.46 -10.06
N SER A 384 5.24 -10.22 -10.08
CA SER A 384 5.81 -10.85 -11.29
C SER A 384 5.43 -12.33 -11.50
N MET A 385 5.28 -13.08 -10.41
CA MET A 385 5.23 -14.54 -10.34
C MET A 385 6.38 -15.25 -11.07
N ALA A 386 7.51 -14.54 -11.25
CA ALA A 386 8.69 -15.06 -11.94
C ALA A 386 9.53 -15.93 -11.00
N LYS A 387 10.17 -16.96 -11.56
CA LYS A 387 11.02 -17.88 -10.79
C LYS A 387 12.29 -17.19 -10.29
N GLU A 388 12.79 -16.24 -11.06
CA GLU A 388 13.96 -15.43 -10.74
C GLU A 388 13.68 -14.52 -9.54
N ASP A 389 12.48 -13.94 -9.47
CA ASP A 389 12.06 -13.12 -8.33
C ASP A 389 11.78 -13.97 -7.08
N TRP A 390 11.27 -15.20 -7.23
CA TRP A 390 11.23 -16.17 -6.13
C TRP A 390 12.64 -16.52 -5.61
N ALA A 391 13.60 -16.70 -6.52
CA ALA A 391 14.99 -16.96 -6.12
C ALA A 391 15.60 -15.78 -5.33
N ARG A 392 15.18 -14.54 -5.59
CA ARG A 392 15.56 -13.38 -4.76
C ARG A 392 14.99 -13.49 -3.34
N VAL A 393 13.71 -13.85 -3.21
CA VAL A 393 13.08 -14.11 -1.89
C VAL A 393 13.88 -15.16 -1.11
N GLU A 394 14.19 -16.30 -1.73
CA GLU A 394 14.99 -17.36 -1.08
C GLU A 394 16.40 -16.91 -0.72
N ARG A 395 17.05 -16.12 -1.60
CA ARG A 395 18.39 -15.59 -1.34
C ARG A 395 18.42 -14.69 -0.10
N PHE A 396 17.45 -13.78 0.01
CA PHE A 396 17.36 -12.85 1.15
C PHE A 396 16.83 -13.49 2.44
N ARG A 397 16.21 -14.67 2.34
CA ARG A 397 15.81 -15.49 3.48
C ARG A 397 16.99 -16.22 4.16
N ASN A 398 18.08 -16.44 3.42
CA ASN A 398 19.22 -17.24 3.88
C ASN A 398 19.79 -16.74 5.22
N GLY A 399 19.91 -17.65 6.20
CA GLY A 399 20.36 -17.38 7.56
C GLY A 399 19.32 -16.71 8.46
N ALA A 400 18.08 -16.54 8.00
CA ALA A 400 16.96 -16.00 8.76
C ALA A 400 15.73 -16.92 8.74
N GLU A 401 15.91 -18.20 8.41
CA GLU A 401 14.82 -19.12 8.05
C GLU A 401 13.77 -19.28 9.15
N GLU A 402 14.17 -19.30 10.42
CA GLU A 402 13.28 -19.38 11.58
C GLU A 402 12.31 -18.19 11.63
N GLY A 403 12.83 -16.98 11.40
CA GLY A 403 12.02 -15.76 11.37
C GLY A 403 11.01 -15.72 10.23
N TRP A 404 11.27 -16.45 9.14
CA TRP A 404 10.33 -16.58 8.02
C TRP A 404 9.26 -17.66 8.23
N ALA A 405 9.50 -18.61 9.14
CA ALA A 405 8.53 -19.64 9.51
C ALA A 405 7.71 -19.25 10.76
N THR A 406 8.07 -18.15 11.44
CA THR A 406 7.40 -17.68 12.64
C THR A 406 6.15 -16.88 12.29
N VAL A 407 5.00 -17.31 12.83
CA VAL A 407 3.75 -16.55 12.74
C VAL A 407 3.59 -15.72 14.01
N SER A 408 3.59 -14.40 13.85
CA SER A 408 3.25 -13.45 14.91
C SER A 408 2.23 -12.45 14.38
N SER A 409 1.39 -11.91 15.27
CA SER A 409 0.54 -10.79 14.89
C SER A 409 1.30 -9.50 15.09
N ARG A 410 1.13 -8.58 14.15
CA ARG A 410 1.68 -7.23 14.23
C ARG A 410 0.58 -6.19 14.13
N GLY A 411 0.92 -4.94 14.47
CA GLY A 411 0.02 -3.82 14.29
C GLY A 411 -0.23 -3.51 12.80
N PRO A 412 -1.26 -2.70 12.50
CA PRO A 412 -1.66 -2.41 11.13
C PRO A 412 -0.57 -1.68 10.30
N ARG A 413 0.39 -0.99 10.94
CA ARG A 413 1.54 -0.33 10.28
C ARG A 413 2.71 -1.28 9.95
N ALA A 414 2.73 -2.50 10.50
CA ALA A 414 3.90 -3.37 10.43
C ALA A 414 3.57 -4.80 9.97
N PRO A 415 2.87 -5.01 8.85
CA PRO A 415 2.52 -6.35 8.37
C PRO A 415 3.74 -7.26 8.11
N ASP A 416 3.56 -8.58 8.15
CA ASP A 416 4.63 -9.57 7.93
C ASP A 416 4.24 -10.67 6.92
N ASP A 417 4.61 -10.46 5.66
CA ASP A 417 4.31 -11.37 4.56
C ASP A 417 5.17 -12.65 4.57
N ARG A 418 6.19 -12.78 5.44
CA ARG A 418 7.20 -13.83 5.35
C ARG A 418 6.60 -15.23 5.52
N ALA A 419 5.82 -15.44 6.58
CA ALA A 419 5.19 -16.72 6.87
C ALA A 419 4.13 -17.11 5.82
N TRP A 420 3.46 -16.13 5.22
CA TRP A 420 2.57 -16.34 4.09
C TRP A 420 3.31 -16.91 2.88
N THR A 421 4.53 -16.46 2.57
CA THR A 421 5.30 -17.08 1.48
C THR A 421 5.66 -18.53 1.77
N ARG A 422 5.85 -18.90 3.04
CA ARG A 422 6.15 -20.29 3.45
C ARG A 422 4.92 -21.18 3.33
N TRP A 423 3.73 -20.66 3.64
CA TRP A 423 2.46 -21.32 3.34
C TRP A 423 2.35 -21.64 1.84
N LEU A 424 2.58 -20.65 0.98
CA LEU A 424 2.50 -20.84 -0.47
C LEU A 424 3.58 -21.78 -1.03
N ALA A 425 4.75 -21.86 -0.39
CA ALA A 425 5.79 -22.82 -0.70
C ALA A 425 5.47 -24.26 -0.21
N GLY A 426 4.49 -24.42 0.68
CA GLY A 426 4.14 -25.69 1.32
C GLY A 426 4.98 -26.02 2.57
N ASP A 427 5.83 -25.10 3.02
CA ASP A 427 6.74 -25.27 4.15
C ASP A 427 6.05 -25.02 5.51
N LEU A 428 4.91 -24.31 5.51
CA LEU A 428 4.18 -23.93 6.73
C LEU A 428 2.68 -24.23 6.59
N PRO A 429 2.26 -25.51 6.61
CA PRO A 429 0.87 -25.90 6.33
C PRO A 429 -0.16 -25.40 7.35
N ASP A 430 0.27 -25.14 8.59
CA ASP A 430 -0.62 -24.66 9.66
C ASP A 430 -0.80 -23.13 9.67
N TYR A 431 -0.14 -22.42 8.74
CA TYR A 431 -0.18 -20.96 8.66
C TYR A 431 -1.59 -20.36 8.69
N PRO A 432 -2.60 -20.85 7.93
CA PRO A 432 -3.91 -20.23 7.91
C PRO A 432 -4.56 -20.15 9.29
N GLU A 433 -4.48 -21.22 10.09
CA GLU A 433 -5.03 -21.24 11.44
C GLU A 433 -4.20 -20.37 12.39
N GLN A 434 -2.87 -20.43 12.29
CA GLN A 434 -1.97 -19.66 13.15
C GLN A 434 -2.14 -18.15 12.96
N ILE A 435 -2.21 -17.65 11.72
CA ILE A 435 -2.33 -16.20 11.47
C ILE A 435 -3.70 -15.67 11.90
N LEU A 436 -4.76 -16.45 11.69
CA LEU A 436 -6.11 -16.09 12.14
C LEU A 436 -6.19 -16.00 13.67
N GLN A 437 -5.58 -16.96 14.39
CA GLN A 437 -5.49 -16.93 15.84
C GLN A 437 -4.65 -15.75 16.34
N ALA A 438 -3.50 -15.49 15.71
CA ALA A 438 -2.61 -14.40 16.07
C ALA A 438 -3.31 -13.03 15.90
N ASN A 439 -3.92 -12.78 14.74
CA ASN A 439 -4.68 -11.55 14.51
C ASN A 439 -5.89 -11.44 15.46
N TYR A 440 -6.60 -12.53 15.77
CA TYR A 440 -7.69 -12.48 16.76
C TYR A 440 -7.19 -12.04 18.14
N GLN A 441 -6.05 -12.57 18.60
CA GLN A 441 -5.44 -12.18 19.87
C GLN A 441 -5.04 -10.70 19.88
N GLU A 442 -4.51 -10.19 18.77
CA GLU A 442 -4.12 -8.79 18.65
C GLU A 442 -5.35 -7.85 18.63
N VAL A 443 -6.45 -8.24 17.97
CA VAL A 443 -7.74 -7.52 18.06
C VAL A 443 -8.18 -7.43 19.51
N CYS A 444 -8.16 -8.54 20.27
CA CYS A 444 -8.52 -8.53 21.69
C CYS A 444 -7.60 -7.62 22.51
N ARG A 445 -6.27 -7.74 22.35
CA ARG A 445 -5.29 -6.94 23.09
C ARG A 445 -5.46 -5.45 22.83
N ARG A 446 -5.67 -5.07 21.57
CA ARG A 446 -5.88 -3.67 21.17
C ARG A 446 -7.20 -3.13 21.70
N THR A 447 -8.28 -3.91 21.58
CA THR A 447 -9.59 -3.52 22.12
C THR A 447 -9.53 -3.31 23.64
N GLU A 448 -8.82 -4.18 24.36
CA GLU A 448 -8.57 -4.00 25.80
C GLU A 448 -7.81 -2.69 26.07
N ALA A 449 -6.77 -2.38 25.29
CA ALA A 449 -6.02 -1.13 25.41
C ALA A 449 -6.92 0.10 25.21
N VAL A 450 -7.81 0.08 24.21
CA VAL A 450 -8.79 1.15 23.95
C VAL A 450 -9.75 1.32 25.13
N MET A 451 -10.29 0.21 25.65
CA MET A 451 -11.25 0.23 26.75
C MET A 451 -10.62 0.71 28.06
N ALA A 452 -9.36 0.37 28.30
CA ALA A 452 -8.60 0.73 29.49
C ALA A 452 -7.94 2.12 29.39
N ASP A 453 -8.06 2.81 28.25
CA ASP A 453 -7.37 4.07 28.04
C ASP A 453 -8.00 5.20 28.88
N GLU A 454 -7.34 5.60 29.96
CA GLU A 454 -7.77 6.70 30.84
C GLU A 454 -7.02 8.01 30.57
N GLN A 455 -6.23 8.07 29.49
CA GLN A 455 -5.41 9.24 29.17
C GLN A 455 -6.25 10.47 28.79
N ASP A 456 -5.65 11.64 28.95
CA ASP A 456 -6.21 12.89 28.43
C ASP A 456 -6.01 12.93 26.91
N LEU A 457 -7.06 12.53 26.18
CA LEU A 457 -7.07 12.46 24.71
C LEU A 457 -6.63 13.78 24.04
N THR A 458 -6.81 14.92 24.70
CA THR A 458 -6.43 16.25 24.18
C THR A 458 -4.94 16.55 24.25
N LYS A 459 -4.13 15.66 24.84
CA LYS A 459 -2.68 15.83 25.02
C LYS A 459 -1.87 14.63 24.52
N MET A 460 -2.51 13.71 23.81
CA MET A 460 -1.87 12.47 23.40
C MET A 460 -0.86 12.68 22.29
N ASP A 461 0.13 11.81 22.30
CA ASP A 461 0.99 11.61 21.14
C ASP A 461 0.15 11.20 19.93
N VAL A 462 0.47 11.79 18.78
CA VAL A 462 -0.31 11.66 17.56
C VAL A 462 -0.32 10.22 17.01
N HIS A 463 0.69 9.41 17.36
CA HIS A 463 0.78 8.00 16.93
C HIS A 463 -0.09 7.05 17.76
N HIS A 464 -0.73 7.53 18.83
CA HIS A 464 -1.47 6.67 19.76
C HIS A 464 -2.53 5.81 19.07
N TRP A 465 -3.32 6.41 18.17
CA TRP A 465 -4.40 5.72 17.47
C TRP A 465 -3.90 4.54 16.65
N GLN A 466 -2.74 4.68 16.02
CA GLN A 466 -2.12 3.64 15.21
C GLN A 466 -1.69 2.43 16.08
N GLN A 467 -1.24 2.71 17.30
CA GLN A 467 -0.80 1.70 18.27
C GLN A 467 -1.96 0.88 18.84
N VAL A 468 -3.18 1.43 18.86
CA VAL A 468 -4.36 0.80 19.46
C VAL A 468 -5.51 0.50 18.48
N ASN A 469 -5.42 0.90 17.20
CA ASN A 469 -6.42 0.58 16.17
C ASN A 469 -6.62 -0.94 16.05
N PRO A 470 -7.80 -1.49 16.41
CA PRO A 470 -8.04 -2.92 16.47
C PRO A 470 -8.39 -3.55 15.11
N VAL A 471 -8.52 -2.76 14.04
CA VAL A 471 -8.82 -3.28 12.70
C VAL A 471 -7.53 -3.83 12.10
N LEU A 472 -7.51 -5.13 11.79
CA LEU A 472 -6.37 -5.82 11.17
C LEU A 472 -6.80 -6.49 9.88
N THR A 473 -6.03 -6.30 8.81
CA THR A 473 -6.31 -6.87 7.49
C THR A 473 -5.40 -8.04 7.13
N GLU A 474 -4.37 -8.31 7.94
CA GLU A 474 -3.25 -9.16 7.55
C GLU A 474 -3.67 -10.56 7.12
N ALA A 475 -4.30 -11.31 8.03
CA ALA A 475 -4.79 -12.65 7.74
C ALA A 475 -5.76 -12.66 6.54
N LEU A 476 -6.67 -11.69 6.48
CA LEU A 476 -7.73 -11.65 5.46
C LEU A 476 -7.15 -11.38 4.07
N VAL A 477 -6.19 -10.46 3.94
CA VAL A 477 -5.54 -10.19 2.64
C VAL A 477 -4.79 -11.43 2.17
N HIS A 478 -3.95 -12.04 3.01
CA HIS A 478 -3.17 -13.23 2.64
C HIS A 478 -4.05 -14.41 2.23
N LEU A 479 -5.04 -14.73 3.06
CA LEU A 479 -5.86 -15.93 2.90
C LEU A 479 -6.93 -15.74 1.83
N THR A 480 -7.58 -14.57 1.74
CA THR A 480 -8.69 -14.42 0.78
C THR A 480 -8.19 -14.00 -0.60
N THR A 481 -7.29 -13.03 -0.68
CA THR A 481 -6.91 -12.39 -1.96
C THR A 481 -5.69 -13.03 -2.61
N GLY A 482 -4.83 -13.70 -1.84
CA GLY A 482 -3.56 -14.19 -2.33
C GLY A 482 -2.60 -13.07 -2.76
N GLY A 483 -2.74 -11.88 -2.20
CA GLY A 483 -1.78 -10.78 -2.31
C GLY A 483 -0.98 -10.59 -1.02
N PRO A 484 0.19 -9.93 -1.09
CA PRO A 484 0.87 -9.42 0.10
C PRO A 484 0.07 -8.26 0.71
N GLN A 485 0.42 -7.84 1.93
CA GLN A 485 -0.17 -6.65 2.53
C GLN A 485 0.10 -5.40 1.71
N THR A 486 -0.83 -4.46 1.75
CA THR A 486 -0.60 -3.14 1.14
C THR A 486 0.63 -2.49 1.76
N VAL A 487 1.53 -1.99 0.91
CA VAL A 487 2.69 -1.20 1.36
C VAL A 487 2.13 0.01 2.13
N TYR A 488 2.50 0.11 3.41
CA TYR A 488 1.97 1.16 4.29
C TYR A 488 2.23 2.58 3.74
N TRP A 489 3.37 2.77 3.09
CA TRP A 489 3.79 4.04 2.50
C TRP A 489 3.25 4.24 1.08
N GLY A 490 1.93 4.25 0.90
CA GLY A 490 1.29 4.63 -0.36
C GLY A 490 0.93 3.48 -1.31
N GLY A 491 0.92 2.22 -0.86
CA GLY A 491 0.63 1.08 -1.70
C GLY A 491 -0.83 0.99 -2.17
N LEU A 492 -1.03 0.41 -3.35
CA LEU A 492 -2.35 -0.07 -3.79
C LEU A 492 -2.59 -1.47 -3.24
N ALA A 493 -3.83 -1.79 -2.87
CA ALA A 493 -4.22 -3.12 -2.38
C ALA A 493 -4.29 -4.17 -3.50
N VAL A 494 -3.13 -4.55 -4.03
CA VAL A 494 -2.99 -5.56 -5.09
C VAL A 494 -3.22 -6.98 -4.55
N GLY A 495 -3.83 -7.84 -5.34
CA GLY A 495 -4.20 -9.20 -4.94
C GLY A 495 -4.57 -10.05 -6.14
N ARG A 496 -4.46 -11.37 -6.01
CA ARG A 496 -4.79 -12.31 -7.09
C ARG A 496 -6.29 -12.35 -7.36
N LEU A 497 -7.09 -12.21 -6.31
CA LEU A 497 -8.54 -12.34 -6.32
C LEU A 497 -9.18 -11.27 -5.45
N ARG A 498 -10.42 -10.94 -5.77
CA ARG A 498 -11.29 -10.11 -4.94
C ARG A 498 -12.71 -10.65 -4.93
N TYR A 499 -13.42 -10.48 -3.82
CA TYR A 499 -14.78 -11.00 -3.68
C TYR A 499 -15.81 -9.89 -3.58
N TYR A 500 -17.04 -10.21 -3.97
CA TYR A 500 -18.19 -9.32 -3.91
C TYR A 500 -19.41 -10.11 -3.43
N ASP A 501 -20.15 -9.53 -2.49
CA ASP A 501 -21.45 -10.03 -2.06
C ASP A 501 -22.48 -9.65 -3.12
N ALA A 502 -22.89 -10.65 -3.91
CA ALA A 502 -23.79 -10.46 -5.03
C ALA A 502 -25.24 -10.22 -4.59
N GLU A 503 -25.61 -10.65 -3.38
CA GLU A 503 -26.96 -10.49 -2.84
C GLU A 503 -27.18 -9.07 -2.33
N ARG A 504 -26.18 -8.55 -1.61
CA ARG A 504 -26.21 -7.19 -1.06
C ARG A 504 -25.71 -6.13 -2.03
N GLY A 505 -25.05 -6.54 -3.13
CA GLY A 505 -24.48 -5.62 -4.11
C GLY A 505 -23.38 -4.76 -3.50
N ARG A 506 -22.44 -5.38 -2.78
CA ARG A 506 -21.31 -4.70 -2.11
C ARG A 506 -19.98 -5.45 -2.28
N ALA A 507 -18.87 -4.77 -2.04
CA ALA A 507 -17.55 -5.40 -2.03
C ALA A 507 -17.38 -6.38 -0.85
N GLY A 508 -16.45 -7.33 -0.97
CA GLY A 508 -16.08 -8.26 0.09
C GLY A 508 -16.83 -9.58 0.06
N LEU A 509 -16.40 -10.51 0.92
CA LEU A 509 -17.05 -11.80 1.10
C LEU A 509 -18.48 -11.63 1.65
N PRO A 510 -19.47 -12.42 1.17
CA PRO A 510 -20.77 -12.48 1.82
C PRO A 510 -20.67 -12.96 3.26
N ALA A 511 -21.72 -12.68 4.05
CA ALA A 511 -21.87 -13.26 5.38
C ALA A 511 -21.76 -14.80 5.34
N ASP A 512 -21.16 -15.38 6.38
CA ASP A 512 -20.93 -16.82 6.55
C ASP A 512 -19.96 -17.48 5.54
N VAL A 513 -19.46 -16.76 4.54
CA VAL A 513 -18.51 -17.31 3.55
C VAL A 513 -17.08 -17.01 3.96
N ALA A 514 -16.24 -18.04 3.99
CA ALA A 514 -14.80 -17.95 4.16
C ALA A 514 -14.08 -18.34 2.86
N ALA A 515 -12.90 -17.77 2.62
CA ALA A 515 -12.11 -18.02 1.41
C ALA A 515 -10.62 -18.19 1.71
N LEU A 516 -10.03 -19.26 1.17
CA LEU A 516 -8.62 -19.58 1.34
C LEU A 516 -7.92 -19.77 0.00
N VAL A 517 -6.91 -18.96 -0.28
CA VAL A 517 -5.93 -19.14 -1.34
C VAL A 517 -4.91 -20.16 -0.87
N ARG A 518 -4.85 -21.27 -1.59
CA ARG A 518 -4.00 -22.42 -1.27
C ARG A 518 -2.73 -22.45 -2.08
N ARG A 519 -2.79 -21.92 -3.31
CA ARG A 519 -1.67 -21.93 -4.23
C ARG A 519 -1.78 -20.79 -5.23
N LEU A 520 -0.63 -20.23 -5.60
CA LEU A 520 -0.48 -19.23 -6.64
C LEU A 520 0.55 -19.71 -7.65
N ASP A 521 0.21 -19.64 -8.93
CA ASP A 521 1.16 -19.79 -10.03
C ASP A 521 1.01 -18.62 -11.01
N ALA A 522 1.95 -18.46 -11.95
CA ALA A 522 1.87 -17.41 -12.95
C ALA A 522 0.54 -17.45 -13.72
N THR A 523 0.05 -18.65 -14.07
CA THR A 523 -1.14 -18.83 -14.91
C THR A 523 -2.35 -19.39 -14.19
N SER A 524 -2.32 -19.57 -12.87
CA SER A 524 -3.45 -20.10 -12.11
C SER A 524 -3.47 -19.62 -10.66
N ALA A 525 -4.57 -19.89 -9.97
CA ALA A 525 -4.72 -19.79 -8.52
C ALA A 525 -5.64 -20.91 -8.04
N SER A 526 -5.31 -21.54 -6.91
CA SER A 526 -6.16 -22.55 -6.28
C SER A 526 -6.78 -21.99 -5.00
N ILE A 527 -8.08 -22.15 -4.84
CA ILE A 527 -8.84 -21.62 -3.70
C ILE A 527 -9.79 -22.67 -3.10
N SER A 528 -10.12 -22.47 -1.84
CA SER A 528 -11.22 -23.14 -1.14
C SER A 528 -12.23 -22.10 -0.68
N LEU A 529 -13.51 -22.35 -0.92
CA LEU A 529 -14.61 -21.54 -0.41
C LEU A 529 -15.48 -22.40 0.50
N VAL A 530 -15.93 -21.83 1.62
CA VAL A 530 -16.82 -22.52 2.57
C VAL A 530 -17.98 -21.61 2.95
N ASN A 531 -19.23 -22.09 2.80
CA ASN A 531 -20.41 -21.44 3.38
C ASN A 531 -20.78 -22.13 4.68
N LEU A 532 -20.56 -21.43 5.79
CA LEU A 532 -20.83 -21.89 7.16
C LEU A 532 -22.31 -21.75 7.57
N SER A 533 -23.14 -21.10 6.75
CA SER A 533 -24.54 -20.91 7.07
C SER A 533 -25.26 -22.26 7.16
N VAL A 534 -26.04 -22.45 8.22
CA VAL A 534 -26.91 -23.62 8.39
C VAL A 534 -28.24 -23.48 7.65
N ARG A 535 -28.54 -22.27 7.12
CA ARG A 535 -29.85 -21.94 6.54
C ARG A 535 -29.75 -21.27 5.18
N ASP A 536 -28.83 -20.33 5.01
CA ASP A 536 -28.85 -19.40 3.89
C ASP A 536 -27.91 -19.85 2.77
N THR A 537 -28.44 -19.85 1.54
CA THR A 537 -27.58 -19.90 0.35
C THR A 537 -26.90 -18.54 0.23
N ARG A 538 -25.63 -18.53 -0.16
CA ARG A 538 -24.85 -17.31 -0.41
C ARG A 538 -24.45 -17.24 -1.87
N GLU A 539 -24.63 -16.07 -2.47
CA GLU A 539 -24.17 -15.76 -3.81
C GLU A 539 -22.98 -14.81 -3.75
N LEU A 540 -21.85 -15.21 -4.33
CA LEU A 540 -20.66 -14.36 -4.45
C LEU A 540 -20.18 -14.25 -5.89
N VAL A 541 -19.49 -13.15 -6.17
CA VAL A 541 -18.69 -12.99 -7.39
C VAL A 541 -17.21 -12.94 -7.01
N ILE A 542 -16.39 -13.69 -7.73
CA ILE A 542 -14.92 -13.64 -7.68
C ILE A 542 -14.44 -12.79 -8.84
N GLY A 543 -13.59 -11.82 -8.55
CA GLY A 543 -12.84 -11.01 -9.51
C GLY A 543 -11.44 -11.53 -9.74
N ALA A 544 -11.01 -11.50 -11.00
CA ALA A 544 -9.64 -11.79 -11.40
C ALA A 544 -8.79 -10.51 -11.19
N GLY A 545 -8.06 -10.46 -10.09
CA GLY A 545 -7.32 -9.28 -9.62
C GLY A 545 -8.15 -8.35 -8.73
N SER A 546 -7.48 -7.56 -7.88
CA SER A 546 -8.13 -6.57 -6.99
C SER A 546 -8.90 -5.48 -7.74
N PHE A 547 -8.46 -5.17 -8.95
CA PHE A 547 -8.99 -4.11 -9.81
C PHE A 547 -9.49 -4.68 -11.16
N GLY A 548 -9.72 -5.99 -11.25
CA GLY A 548 -10.20 -6.65 -12.47
C GLY A 548 -9.19 -6.66 -13.63
N GLU A 549 -7.91 -6.41 -13.36
CA GLU A 549 -6.82 -6.30 -14.32
C GLU A 549 -6.42 -7.67 -14.93
N HIS A 550 -6.94 -8.77 -14.38
CA HIS A 550 -6.75 -10.11 -14.91
C HIS A 550 -8.01 -10.63 -15.62
N ARG A 551 -7.89 -11.80 -16.25
CA ARG A 551 -9.03 -12.54 -16.81
C ARG A 551 -8.89 -14.03 -16.48
N PHE A 552 -9.97 -14.64 -16.01
CA PHE A 552 -10.01 -16.09 -15.88
C PHE A 552 -10.07 -16.75 -17.27
N THR A 553 -9.28 -17.80 -17.46
CA THR A 553 -9.16 -18.59 -18.70
C THR A 553 -9.78 -19.98 -18.56
N SER A 554 -9.80 -20.52 -17.36
CA SER A 554 -10.40 -21.82 -17.06
C SER A 554 -10.82 -21.88 -15.60
N MET A 555 -11.74 -22.79 -15.29
CA MET A 555 -12.13 -23.12 -13.93
C MET A 555 -12.35 -24.63 -13.85
N HIS A 556 -11.88 -25.25 -12.78
CA HIS A 556 -12.17 -26.64 -12.45
C HIS A 556 -12.34 -26.84 -10.95
N GLU A 557 -13.24 -27.75 -10.58
CA GLU A 557 -13.44 -28.19 -9.20
C GLU A 557 -12.46 -29.31 -8.89
N SER A 558 -11.58 -29.10 -7.92
CA SER A 558 -10.43 -29.99 -7.65
C SER A 558 -10.83 -31.37 -7.13
N SER A 559 -12.03 -31.53 -6.54
CA SER A 559 -12.53 -32.79 -5.98
C SER A 559 -13.23 -33.69 -7.01
N ALA A 560 -13.43 -33.21 -8.24
CA ALA A 560 -14.01 -33.99 -9.32
C ALA A 560 -12.90 -34.62 -10.18
N ASP A 561 -12.44 -35.83 -9.80
CA ASP A 561 -11.38 -36.66 -10.44
C ASP A 561 -11.52 -36.87 -11.98
N SER A 562 -12.55 -36.33 -12.63
CA SER A 562 -12.83 -36.46 -14.07
C SER A 562 -13.40 -35.19 -14.72
N ALA A 563 -13.45 -34.05 -14.03
CA ALA A 563 -13.98 -32.82 -14.62
C ALA A 563 -12.96 -32.18 -15.58
N VAL A 564 -13.26 -32.20 -16.88
CA VAL A 564 -12.54 -31.41 -17.88
C VAL A 564 -12.63 -29.93 -17.48
N PRO A 565 -11.51 -29.18 -17.42
CA PRO A 565 -11.55 -27.75 -17.10
C PRO A 565 -12.53 -27.01 -18.00
N LYS A 566 -13.44 -26.25 -17.38
CA LYS A 566 -14.36 -25.41 -18.12
C LYS A 566 -13.61 -24.16 -18.58
N GLU A 567 -13.45 -24.00 -19.89
CA GLU A 567 -12.92 -22.77 -20.45
C GLU A 567 -13.85 -21.60 -20.13
N ILE A 568 -13.28 -20.51 -19.64
CA ILE A 568 -13.97 -19.26 -19.35
C ILE A 568 -13.15 -18.11 -19.91
N SER A 569 -13.81 -17.01 -20.26
CA SER A 569 -13.13 -15.80 -20.73
C SER A 569 -13.83 -14.61 -20.11
N SER A 570 -13.66 -14.47 -18.81
CA SER A 570 -14.37 -13.47 -18.02
C SER A 570 -13.46 -12.96 -16.88
N PRO A 571 -13.51 -11.66 -16.56
CA PRO A 571 -12.87 -11.14 -15.35
C PRO A 571 -13.63 -11.48 -14.07
N TRP A 572 -14.87 -11.96 -14.20
CA TRP A 572 -15.76 -12.26 -13.09
C TRP A 572 -16.27 -13.70 -13.18
N LEU A 573 -16.41 -14.34 -12.03
CA LEU A 573 -16.97 -15.68 -11.89
C LEU A 573 -18.00 -15.67 -10.76
N ARG A 574 -19.21 -16.15 -11.01
CA ARG A 574 -20.26 -16.20 -10.00
C ARG A 574 -20.35 -17.59 -9.38
N ILE A 575 -20.39 -17.65 -8.05
CA ILE A 575 -20.51 -18.88 -7.28
C ILE A 575 -21.78 -18.83 -6.43
N THR A 576 -22.59 -19.88 -6.53
CA THR A 576 -23.72 -20.15 -5.63
C THR A 576 -23.28 -21.16 -4.59
N MET A 577 -23.40 -20.82 -3.31
CA MET A 577 -23.03 -21.70 -2.19
C MET A 577 -24.24 -22.02 -1.32
N PRO A 578 -24.88 -23.20 -1.48
CA PRO A 578 -25.94 -23.63 -0.57
C PRO A 578 -25.46 -23.75 0.89
N PRO A 579 -26.39 -23.85 1.87
CA PRO A 579 -26.03 -23.98 3.28
C PRO A 579 -25.16 -25.20 3.54
N GLY A 580 -24.10 -25.00 4.34
CA GLY A 580 -23.14 -26.04 4.72
C GLY A 580 -22.49 -26.71 3.52
N THR A 581 -22.00 -25.91 2.56
CA THR A 581 -21.26 -26.42 1.40
C THR A 581 -19.87 -25.82 1.33
N GLU A 582 -18.99 -26.55 0.66
CA GLU A 582 -17.64 -26.11 0.31
C GLU A 582 -17.36 -26.40 -1.16
N ILE A 583 -16.36 -25.73 -1.70
CA ILE A 583 -15.85 -26.02 -3.03
C ILE A 583 -14.37 -25.65 -3.13
N ASP A 584 -13.57 -26.55 -3.69
CA ASP A 584 -12.18 -26.33 -4.05
C ASP A 584 -12.10 -26.05 -5.55
N LEU A 585 -11.49 -24.93 -5.92
CA LEU A 585 -11.37 -24.49 -7.31
C LEU A 585 -9.92 -24.27 -7.68
N GLU A 586 -9.56 -24.62 -8.91
CA GLU A 586 -8.38 -24.07 -9.56
C GLU A 586 -8.81 -23.25 -10.79
N LEU A 587 -8.34 -22.01 -10.78
CA LEU A 587 -8.73 -20.94 -11.69
C LEU A 587 -7.54 -20.61 -12.59
N GLY A 588 -7.62 -20.99 -13.86
CA GLY A 588 -6.67 -20.50 -14.86
C GLY A 588 -6.85 -19.00 -15.05
N THR A 589 -5.75 -18.26 -15.13
CA THR A 589 -5.74 -16.80 -15.16
C THR A 589 -4.71 -16.28 -16.15
N LYS A 590 -5.12 -15.31 -16.98
CA LYS A 590 -4.23 -14.45 -17.73
C LYS A 590 -4.09 -13.13 -16.99
N ARG A 591 -2.90 -12.90 -16.43
CA ARG A 591 -2.55 -11.67 -15.67
C ARG A 591 -2.45 -10.45 -16.57
N TYR A 592 -2.73 -9.29 -15.98
CA TYR A 592 -2.48 -7.96 -16.53
C TYR A 592 -2.89 -7.82 -18.01
N CYS A 593 -4.07 -8.35 -18.36
CA CYS A 593 -4.56 -8.37 -19.74
C CYS A 593 -5.81 -7.54 -19.95
N ARG A 594 -6.22 -6.80 -18.93
CA ARG A 594 -7.32 -5.86 -18.91
C ARG A 594 -6.86 -4.56 -18.27
N GLU A 595 -7.55 -3.49 -18.60
CA GLU A 595 -7.36 -2.22 -17.91
C GLU A 595 -7.93 -2.34 -16.49
N PRO A 596 -7.17 -1.93 -15.46
CA PRO A 596 -7.63 -1.93 -14.08
C PRO A 596 -8.75 -0.90 -13.88
N SER A 597 -9.72 -1.23 -13.03
CA SER A 597 -10.80 -0.32 -12.64
C SER A 597 -11.33 -0.64 -11.25
N PHE A 598 -11.86 0.39 -10.58
CA PHE A 598 -12.66 0.16 -9.38
C PHE A 598 -14.07 -0.40 -9.65
N ALA A 599 -14.49 -0.51 -10.92
CA ALA A 599 -15.83 -0.98 -11.28
C ALA A 599 -16.17 -2.34 -10.64
N PHE A 600 -17.36 -2.42 -10.06
CA PHE A 600 -17.91 -3.65 -9.51
C PHE A 600 -18.54 -4.50 -10.62
N PRO A 601 -18.75 -5.82 -10.40
CA PRO A 601 -19.26 -6.73 -11.42
C PRO A 601 -20.57 -6.29 -12.08
N TRP A 602 -21.44 -5.58 -11.34
CA TRP A 602 -22.74 -5.09 -11.81
C TRP A 602 -22.72 -3.67 -12.41
N HIS A 603 -21.57 -3.01 -12.47
CA HIS A 603 -21.44 -1.67 -13.08
C HIS A 603 -21.34 -1.75 -14.63
N GLY A 604 -20.95 -2.90 -15.18
CA GLY A 604 -20.74 -3.06 -16.61
C GLY A 604 -19.42 -2.44 -17.07
N GLU A 605 -19.42 -1.68 -18.17
CA GLU A 605 -18.21 -1.09 -18.77
C GLU A 605 -17.78 0.24 -18.09
N ALA A 606 -18.65 0.86 -17.29
CA ALA A 606 -18.37 2.15 -16.65
C ALA A 606 -18.92 2.22 -15.23
N ILE A 607 -18.27 3.00 -14.37
CA ILE A 607 -18.70 3.19 -12.99
C ILE A 607 -19.91 4.16 -12.97
N PRO A 608 -21.07 3.77 -12.43
CA PRO A 608 -22.27 4.60 -12.41
C PRO A 608 -22.19 5.65 -11.31
N ILE A 609 -21.46 6.73 -11.56
CA ILE A 609 -21.22 7.81 -10.59
C ILE A 609 -22.53 8.47 -10.16
N ARG A 610 -22.74 8.58 -8.84
CA ARG A 610 -23.95 9.11 -8.20
C ARG A 610 -23.74 10.51 -7.68
#